data_AF-A0A960F0X3-F1
#
_entry.id   AF-A0A960F0X3-F1
#
_cell.length_a   1.000
_cell.length_b   1.000
_cell.length_c   1.000
_cell.angle_alpha   90.00
_cell.angle_beta   90.00
_cell.angle_gamma   90.00
#
_symmetry.space_group_name_H-M   'P 1'
#
loop_
_entity.id
_entity.type
_entity.pdbx_description
1 polymer ?
#
loop_
_entity_poly.entity_id
_entity_poly.type
_entity_poly.pdbx_seq_one_letter_code
_entity_poly.pdbx_strand_id
1 'polypeptide(L)'
;MDTPDGSDRNGLGALYGSGARELQDHFDSRRLADRLASLTLHDALDEGDIALVRDQSTVWVATVDADGWPDVFYKGGAPGFVEVVDPSELRMPIYNGNGMWRTLGNCGRYIHRDGKVSPYVPAEGHEPPVPDWKRLPPLREVLPANDPARDG
;
A
#
# COMPACT_ATOMS: atom_id res chain seq x y z
N MET A 1 13.93 -28.34 4.51
CA MET A 1 13.02 -27.19 4.30
C MET A 1 13.70 -26.35 3.23
N ASP A 2 13.37 -26.64 1.97
CA ASP A 2 14.01 -25.98 0.83
C ASP A 2 13.63 -24.50 0.82
N THR A 3 14.64 -23.65 0.68
CA THR A 3 14.46 -22.25 0.36
C THR A 3 14.09 -22.17 -1.12
N PRO A 4 13.03 -21.44 -1.53
CA PRO A 4 12.72 -21.31 -2.94
C PRO A 4 13.81 -20.49 -3.62
N ASP A 5 14.40 -21.09 -4.65
CA ASP A 5 15.27 -20.47 -5.65
C ASP A 5 14.67 -19.11 -6.11
N GLY A 6 15.49 -18.07 -6.05
CA GLY A 6 15.12 -16.69 -6.34
C GLY A 6 15.13 -16.31 -7.83
N SER A 7 15.24 -17.28 -8.76
CA SER A 7 15.54 -16.98 -10.16
C SER A 7 14.34 -16.87 -11.13
N ASP A 8 13.08 -17.01 -10.68
CA ASP A 8 11.92 -17.03 -11.61
C ASP A 8 10.69 -16.19 -11.19
N ARG A 9 10.90 -15.03 -10.55
CA ARG A 9 9.81 -14.18 -10.02
C ARG A 9 9.21 -13.15 -11.00
N ASN A 10 9.53 -13.20 -12.29
CA ASN A 10 9.12 -12.14 -13.23
C ASN A 10 8.23 -12.60 -14.39
N GLY A 11 7.65 -13.79 -14.32
CA GLY A 11 6.68 -14.29 -15.29
C GLY A 11 5.26 -14.35 -14.72
N LEU A 12 4.26 -14.26 -15.60
CA LEU A 12 2.82 -14.52 -15.34
C LEU A 12 2.51 -15.74 -14.44
N GLY A 13 3.45 -16.69 -14.35
CA GLY A 13 3.40 -17.82 -13.42
C GLY A 13 3.35 -17.44 -11.94
N ALA A 14 3.83 -16.25 -11.56
CA ALA A 14 3.92 -15.81 -10.16
C ALA A 14 2.61 -15.25 -9.56
N LEU A 15 1.61 -14.91 -10.37
CA LEU A 15 0.35 -14.32 -9.88
C LEU A 15 -0.49 -15.32 -9.06
N TYR A 16 -0.48 -16.59 -9.47
CA TYR A 16 -1.36 -17.61 -8.90
C TYR A 16 -0.55 -18.64 -8.11
N GLY A 17 -0.84 -18.75 -6.81
CA GLY A 17 -0.28 -19.81 -5.95
C GLY A 17 -0.81 -21.21 -6.32
N SER A 18 -0.20 -22.25 -5.75
CA SER A 18 -0.51 -23.66 -6.05
C SER A 18 -1.99 -24.01 -5.90
N GLY A 19 -2.64 -23.57 -4.82
CA GLY A 19 -4.07 -23.83 -4.60
C GLY A 19 -4.98 -23.23 -5.67
N ALA A 20 -4.65 -22.03 -6.18
CA ALA A 20 -5.39 -21.44 -7.30
C ALA A 20 -5.16 -22.23 -8.60
N ARG A 21 -3.93 -22.73 -8.83
CA ARG A 21 -3.61 -23.55 -9.99
C ARG A 21 -4.33 -24.90 -9.98
N GLU A 22 -4.40 -25.56 -8.82
CA GLU A 22 -5.16 -26.81 -8.67
C GLU A 22 -6.65 -26.62 -9.02
N LEU A 23 -7.27 -25.54 -8.54
CA LEU A 23 -8.66 -25.23 -8.89
C LEU A 23 -8.82 -24.87 -10.36
N GLN A 24 -7.87 -24.11 -10.94
CA GLN A 24 -7.90 -23.77 -12.36
C GLN A 24 -7.81 -25.00 -13.25
N ASP A 25 -6.96 -25.97 -12.90
CA ASP A 25 -6.84 -27.24 -13.61
C ASP A 25 -8.10 -28.10 -13.42
N HIS A 26 -8.64 -28.16 -12.19
CA HIS A 26 -9.88 -28.89 -11.88
C HIS A 26 -11.08 -28.37 -12.69
N PHE A 27 -11.18 -27.06 -12.86
CA PHE A 27 -12.26 -26.42 -13.61
C PHE A 27 -11.92 -26.10 -15.08
N ASP A 28 -10.80 -26.62 -15.62
CA ASP A 28 -10.30 -26.35 -16.99
C ASP A 28 -10.30 -24.84 -17.36
N SER A 29 -9.92 -23.99 -16.41
CA SER A 29 -9.91 -22.53 -16.53
C SER A 29 -8.52 -21.92 -16.54
N ARG A 30 -7.45 -22.74 -16.46
CA ARG A 30 -6.06 -22.26 -16.46
C ARG A 30 -5.72 -21.38 -17.67
N ARG A 31 -6.13 -21.81 -18.87
CA ARG A 31 -5.97 -21.03 -20.10
C ARG A 31 -6.65 -19.66 -20.05
N LEU A 32 -7.80 -19.55 -19.40
CA LEU A 32 -8.48 -18.27 -19.21
C LEU A 32 -7.71 -17.38 -18.22
N ALA A 33 -7.29 -17.96 -17.08
CA ALA A 33 -6.51 -17.25 -16.07
C ALA A 33 -5.20 -16.70 -16.65
N ASP A 34 -4.47 -17.49 -17.42
CA ASP A 34 -3.21 -17.07 -18.05
C ASP A 34 -3.42 -15.96 -19.09
N ARG A 35 -4.52 -16.01 -19.86
CA ARG A 35 -4.86 -14.94 -20.81
C ARG A 35 -5.25 -13.65 -20.11
N LEU A 36 -6.07 -13.71 -19.05
CA LEU A 36 -6.42 -12.52 -18.27
C LEU A 36 -5.19 -11.89 -17.66
N ALA A 37 -4.36 -12.70 -17.00
CA ALA A 37 -3.09 -12.26 -16.43
C ALA A 37 -2.22 -11.55 -17.50
N SER A 38 -2.12 -12.10 -18.72
CA SER A 38 -1.32 -11.48 -19.80
C SER A 38 -1.84 -10.15 -20.32
N LEU A 39 -3.11 -9.81 -20.05
CA LEU A 39 -3.75 -8.58 -20.50
C LEU A 39 -3.86 -7.53 -19.39
N THR A 40 -3.76 -7.93 -18.12
CA THR A 40 -4.02 -7.04 -16.97
C THR A 40 -2.81 -6.83 -16.08
N LEU A 41 -1.73 -7.61 -16.26
CA LEU A 41 -0.50 -7.43 -15.48
C LEU A 41 0.53 -6.65 -16.28
N HIS A 42 0.97 -5.54 -15.70
CA HIS A 42 2.11 -4.78 -16.14
C HIS A 42 3.06 -4.62 -14.94
N ASP A 43 4.36 -4.51 -15.22
CA ASP A 43 5.43 -4.33 -14.24
C ASP A 43 5.71 -2.85 -13.91
N ALA A 44 5.05 -1.94 -14.62
CA ALA A 44 5.06 -0.51 -14.39
C ALA A 44 3.66 0.08 -14.65
N LEU A 45 3.35 1.17 -13.96
CA LEU A 45 2.11 1.95 -14.11
C LEU A 45 2.08 2.61 -15.49
N ASP A 46 0.98 2.42 -16.21
CA ASP A 46 0.73 3.11 -17.47
C ASP A 46 0.09 4.49 -17.26
N GLU A 47 -0.16 5.23 -18.34
CA GLU A 47 -0.79 6.55 -18.27
C GLU A 47 -2.19 6.53 -17.62
N GLY A 48 -2.94 5.44 -17.82
CA GLY A 48 -4.26 5.23 -17.24
C GLY A 48 -4.19 4.95 -15.73
N ASP A 49 -3.27 4.11 -15.30
CA ASP A 49 -3.00 3.83 -13.89
C ASP A 49 -2.60 5.11 -13.14
N ILE A 50 -1.69 5.89 -13.73
CA ILE A 50 -1.21 7.14 -13.16
C ILE A 50 -2.34 8.17 -13.05
N ALA A 51 -3.16 8.30 -14.10
CA ALA A 51 -4.32 9.19 -14.09
C ALA A 51 -5.32 8.77 -13.00
N LEU A 52 -5.60 7.47 -12.88
CA LEU A 52 -6.49 6.93 -11.86
C LEU A 52 -5.99 7.29 -10.46
N VAL A 53 -4.73 6.97 -10.14
CA VAL A 53 -4.13 7.23 -8.83
C VAL A 53 -4.19 8.71 -8.46
N ARG A 54 -3.87 9.60 -9.41
CA ARG A 54 -3.86 11.05 -9.17
C ARG A 54 -5.25 11.62 -8.86
N ASP A 55 -6.30 11.04 -9.44
CA ASP A 55 -7.68 11.46 -9.21
C ASP A 55 -8.27 10.91 -7.89
N GLN A 56 -7.67 9.85 -7.34
CA GLN A 56 -8.20 9.25 -6.11
C GLN A 56 -7.93 10.10 -4.87
N SER A 57 -8.99 10.35 -4.10
CA SER A 57 -8.93 10.91 -2.73
C SER A 57 -8.83 9.81 -1.65
N THR A 58 -8.74 8.54 -2.05
CA THR A 58 -8.76 7.40 -1.12
C THR A 58 -8.03 6.20 -1.72
N VAL A 59 -7.29 5.47 -0.87
CA VAL A 59 -6.74 4.16 -1.19
C VAL A 59 -7.00 3.17 -0.05
N TRP A 60 -7.03 1.89 -0.38
CA TRP A 60 -7.00 0.79 0.58
C TRP A 60 -5.67 0.06 0.46
N VAL A 61 -4.96 -0.08 1.57
CA VAL A 61 -3.66 -0.73 1.62
C VAL A 61 -3.81 -2.07 2.32
N ALA A 62 -3.68 -3.14 1.54
CA ALA A 62 -3.62 -4.51 2.06
C ALA A 62 -2.19 -4.85 2.48
N THR A 63 -2.04 -5.43 3.66
CA THR A 63 -0.76 -5.89 4.21
C THR A 63 -0.95 -7.25 4.85
N VAL A 64 0.14 -7.98 5.05
CA VAL A 64 0.17 -9.23 5.80
C VAL A 64 1.24 -9.07 6.88
N ASP A 65 0.92 -9.40 8.12
CA ASP A 65 1.88 -9.32 9.21
C ASP A 65 2.89 -10.49 9.19
N ALA A 66 3.78 -10.54 10.19
CA ALA A 66 4.82 -11.56 10.27
C ALA A 66 4.28 -13.00 10.47
N ASP A 67 3.07 -13.13 11.03
CA ASP A 67 2.42 -14.42 11.29
C ASP A 67 1.50 -14.85 10.13
N GLY A 68 1.43 -14.05 9.06
CA GLY A 68 0.60 -14.34 7.90
C GLY A 68 -0.84 -13.82 8.01
N TRP A 69 -1.15 -13.00 9.02
CA TRP A 69 -2.49 -12.42 9.19
C TRP A 69 -2.71 -11.25 8.22
N PRO A 70 -3.73 -11.32 7.34
CA PRO A 70 -4.03 -10.25 6.41
C PRO A 70 -4.80 -9.10 7.10
N ASP A 71 -4.51 -7.88 6.68
CA ASP A 71 -5.18 -6.68 7.16
C ASP A 71 -5.32 -5.64 6.03
N VAL A 72 -6.37 -4.82 6.08
CA VAL A 72 -6.65 -3.78 5.07
C VAL A 72 -6.95 -2.45 5.74
N PHE A 73 -6.20 -1.42 5.34
CA PHE A 73 -6.35 -0.06 5.89
C PHE A 73 -6.85 0.92 4.85
N TYR A 74 -7.89 1.66 5.23
CA TYR A 74 -8.27 2.89 4.54
C TYR A 74 -7.22 3.99 4.76
N LYS A 75 -6.87 4.72 3.69
CA LYS A 75 -6.10 5.97 3.73
C LYS A 75 -6.78 7.00 2.84
N GLY A 76 -7.10 8.17 3.40
CA GLY A 76 -7.75 9.26 2.70
C GLY A 76 -6.90 10.53 2.69
N GLY A 77 -7.09 11.33 1.63
CA GLY A 77 -6.47 12.63 1.43
C GLY A 77 -7.13 13.37 0.26
N ALA A 78 -6.71 14.61 -0.04
CA ALA A 78 -7.14 15.28 -1.26
C ALA A 78 -6.57 14.54 -2.51
N PRO A 79 -7.21 14.61 -3.69
CA PRO A 79 -6.60 14.11 -4.92
C PRO A 79 -5.15 14.58 -5.07
N GLY A 80 -4.26 13.64 -5.42
CA GLY A 80 -2.81 13.84 -5.42
C GLY A 80 -2.09 13.54 -4.10
N PHE A 81 -2.79 13.11 -3.03
CA PHE A 81 -2.12 12.68 -1.78
C PHE A 81 -1.27 11.42 -1.95
N VAL A 82 -1.59 10.58 -2.95
CA VAL A 82 -0.69 9.53 -3.43
C VAL A 82 0.04 10.10 -4.64
N GLU A 83 1.34 10.29 -4.49
CA GLU A 83 2.23 10.77 -5.54
C GLU A 83 2.72 9.59 -6.38
N VAL A 84 2.64 9.70 -7.69
CA VAL A 84 3.41 8.84 -8.60
C VAL A 84 4.79 9.48 -8.77
N VAL A 85 5.82 8.87 -8.18
CA VAL A 85 7.21 9.34 -8.26
C VAL A 85 7.81 8.99 -9.61
N ASP A 86 7.60 7.75 -10.05
CA ASP A 86 7.88 7.24 -11.39
C ASP A 86 6.95 6.02 -11.67
N PRO A 87 6.95 5.44 -12.89
CA PRO A 87 6.08 4.30 -13.22
C PRO A 87 6.22 3.07 -12.31
N SER A 88 7.25 2.99 -11.48
CA SER A 88 7.50 1.88 -10.55
C SER A 88 7.46 2.29 -9.07
N GLU A 89 7.30 3.57 -8.74
CA GLU A 89 7.29 4.09 -7.37
C GLU A 89 6.06 4.98 -7.10
N LEU A 90 5.27 4.56 -6.11
CA LEU A 90 4.25 5.38 -5.47
C LEU A 90 4.76 5.88 -4.11
N ARG A 91 4.43 7.12 -3.77
CA ARG A 91 4.66 7.69 -2.45
C ARG A 91 3.34 8.15 -1.86
N MET A 92 3.10 7.79 -0.60
CA MET A 92 1.94 8.26 0.14
C MET A 92 2.35 8.66 1.56
N PRO A 93 1.69 9.65 2.18
CA PRO A 93 1.93 10.00 3.57
C PRO A 93 1.40 8.89 4.49
N ILE A 94 2.20 8.55 5.51
CA ILE A 94 1.75 7.69 6.61
C ILE A 94 1.69 8.52 7.87
N TYR A 95 0.48 8.75 8.36
CA TYR A 95 0.25 9.52 9.57
C TYR A 95 0.19 8.63 10.81
N ASN A 96 0.55 9.20 11.96
CA ASN A 96 0.41 8.55 13.27
C ASN A 96 -1.03 8.22 13.68
N GLY A 97 -2.02 8.84 13.02
CA GLY A 97 -3.41 8.39 12.97
C GLY A 97 -4.00 8.03 14.33
N ASN A 98 -4.68 6.87 14.38
CA ASN A 98 -5.29 6.27 15.57
C ASN A 98 -4.31 5.40 16.38
N GLY A 99 -3.00 5.58 16.19
CA GLY A 99 -1.95 4.88 16.94
C GLY A 99 -1.75 3.39 16.59
N MET A 100 -2.47 2.84 15.60
CA MET A 100 -2.39 1.40 15.33
C MET A 100 -1.12 0.99 14.57
N TRP A 101 -0.54 1.87 13.76
CA TRP A 101 0.70 1.64 12.98
C TRP A 101 0.77 0.36 12.12
N ARG A 102 -0.35 -0.34 11.94
CA ARG A 102 -0.42 -1.67 11.31
C ARG A 102 0.13 -1.69 9.88
N THR A 103 -0.08 -0.66 9.07
CA THR A 103 0.55 -0.58 7.74
C THR A 103 2.08 -0.62 7.81
N LEU A 104 2.71 0.20 8.67
CA LEU A 104 4.18 0.24 8.76
C LEU A 104 4.75 -0.98 9.49
N GLY A 105 4.07 -1.46 10.54
CA GLY A 105 4.47 -2.65 11.27
C GLY A 105 4.44 -3.91 10.42
N ASN A 106 3.45 -4.03 9.52
CA ASN A 106 3.31 -5.20 8.63
C ASN A 106 4.24 -5.10 7.42
N CYS A 107 4.55 -3.88 6.94
CA CYS A 107 5.42 -3.65 5.79
C CYS A 107 6.92 -3.73 6.14
N GLY A 108 7.35 -4.80 6.83
CA GLY A 108 8.77 -5.05 7.14
C GLY A 108 9.70 -5.17 5.91
N ARG A 109 9.15 -5.09 4.70
CA ARG A 109 9.84 -5.22 3.41
C ARG A 109 9.95 -3.93 2.59
N TYR A 110 9.29 -2.83 2.99
CA TYR A 110 9.31 -1.56 2.25
C TYR A 110 10.11 -0.50 2.99
N ILE A 111 11.43 -0.70 3.03
CA ILE A 111 12.39 0.33 3.41
C ILE A 111 12.81 1.06 2.12
N HIS A 112 12.72 2.39 2.11
CA HIS A 112 13.09 3.27 1.00
C HIS A 112 14.43 2.85 0.38
N ARG A 113 14.43 2.53 -0.93
CA ARG A 113 15.65 2.12 -1.65
C ARG A 113 16.64 3.29 -1.83
N ASP A 114 16.12 4.52 -1.83
CA ASP A 114 16.90 5.74 -2.09
C ASP A 114 17.25 6.55 -0.83
N GLY A 115 16.95 6.02 0.36
CA GLY A 115 17.20 6.70 1.64
C GLY A 115 16.37 7.96 1.90
N LYS A 116 15.51 8.40 0.97
CA LYS A 116 14.57 9.51 1.16
C LYS A 116 13.38 9.06 2.02
N VAL A 117 13.35 9.50 3.27
CA VAL A 117 12.24 9.26 4.20
C VAL A 117 11.16 10.31 3.99
N SER A 118 9.89 9.89 3.95
CA SER A 118 8.76 10.80 3.83
C SER A 118 8.67 11.75 5.04
N PRO A 119 8.39 13.06 4.86
CA PRO A 119 8.30 14.03 5.96
C PRO A 119 7.13 13.75 6.91
N TYR A 120 6.25 12.79 6.59
CA TYR A 120 5.14 12.39 7.46
C TYR A 120 5.51 11.21 8.38
N VAL A 121 6.65 10.57 8.16
CA VAL A 121 7.14 9.47 9.00
C VAL A 121 7.76 10.05 10.27
N PRO A 122 7.37 9.59 11.48
CA PRO A 122 8.06 9.98 12.70
C PRO A 122 9.53 9.58 12.67
N ALA A 123 10.40 10.52 13.03
CA ALA A 123 11.84 10.29 13.16
C ALA A 123 12.41 11.09 14.35
N GLU A 124 13.56 10.68 14.87
CA GLU A 124 14.21 11.39 15.97
C GLU A 124 14.50 12.85 15.58
N GLY A 125 14.04 13.81 16.40
CA GLY A 125 14.18 15.23 16.12
C GLY A 125 13.29 15.80 15.01
N HIS A 126 12.36 15.00 14.46
CA HIS A 126 11.44 15.40 13.40
C HIS A 126 9.99 15.18 13.81
N GLU A 127 9.23 16.28 13.91
CA GLU A 127 7.79 16.24 14.19
C GLU A 127 7.02 16.22 12.86
N PRO A 128 6.27 15.15 12.53
CA PRO A 128 5.47 15.10 11.32
C PRO A 128 4.39 16.19 11.29
N PRO A 129 4.15 16.83 10.14
CA PRO A 129 3.08 17.80 10.02
C PRO A 129 1.71 17.14 10.28
N VAL A 130 0.84 17.85 10.99
CA VAL A 130 -0.52 17.39 11.29
C VAL A 130 -1.33 17.28 9.99
N PRO A 131 -1.86 16.09 9.65
CA PRO A 131 -2.73 15.94 8.48
C PRO A 131 -3.98 16.83 8.55
N ASP A 132 -4.37 17.42 7.42
CA ASP A 132 -5.50 18.36 7.34
C ASP A 132 -6.84 17.75 7.77
N TRP A 133 -7.07 16.46 7.49
CA TRP A 133 -8.31 15.80 7.87
C TRP A 133 -8.52 15.75 9.41
N LYS A 134 -7.44 15.75 10.21
CA LYS A 134 -7.54 15.81 11.68
C LYS A 134 -8.11 17.14 12.17
N ARG A 135 -8.09 18.18 11.33
CA ARG A 135 -8.62 19.51 11.64
C ARG A 135 -10.11 19.63 11.30
N LEU A 136 -10.71 18.65 10.65
CA LEU A 136 -12.15 18.64 10.36
C LEU A 136 -12.94 18.60 11.68
N PRO A 137 -13.90 19.52 11.92
CA PRO A 137 -14.60 19.62 13.19
C PRO A 137 -15.12 18.30 13.80
N PRO A 138 -15.83 17.42 13.05
CA PRO A 138 -16.33 16.17 13.62
C PRO A 138 -15.23 15.17 14.00
N LEU A 139 -14.03 15.30 13.44
CA LEU A 139 -12.90 14.42 13.73
C LEU A 139 -12.00 14.99 14.83
N ARG A 140 -11.83 16.31 14.88
CA ARG A 140 -11.02 17.01 15.90
C ARG A 140 -11.52 16.73 17.32
N GLU A 141 -12.83 16.71 17.51
CA GLU A 141 -13.47 16.53 18.83
C GLU A 141 -13.16 15.17 19.46
N VAL A 142 -12.95 14.13 18.64
CA VAL A 142 -12.69 12.75 19.09
C VAL A 142 -11.21 12.38 19.12
N LEU A 143 -10.30 13.32 18.83
CA LEU A 143 -8.86 13.05 18.90
C LEU A 143 -8.38 12.82 20.34
N PRO A 144 -7.26 12.09 20.55
CA PRO A 144 -6.63 11.97 21.87
C PRO A 144 -6.30 13.33 22.50
N ALA A 145 -6.32 13.40 23.84
CA ALA A 145 -6.16 14.67 24.58
C ALA A 145 -4.84 15.41 24.30
N ASN A 146 -3.80 14.67 23.90
CA ASN A 146 -2.47 15.16 23.58
C ASN A 146 -2.18 15.21 22.08
N ASP A 147 -3.20 15.08 21.21
CA ASP A 147 -2.99 15.16 19.76
C ASP A 147 -2.75 16.63 19.33
N PRO A 148 -1.65 16.93 18.62
CA PRO A 148 -1.30 18.30 18.23
C PRO A 148 -2.33 18.99 17.33
N ALA A 149 -3.27 18.25 16.74
CA ALA A 149 -4.38 18.84 16.00
C ALA A 149 -5.47 19.48 16.90
N ARG A 150 -5.43 19.27 18.23
CA ARG A 150 -6.38 19.87 19.18
C ARG A 150 -6.07 21.31 19.55
N ASP A 151 -4.81 21.73 19.53
CA ASP A 151 -4.34 23.03 20.07
C ASP A 151 -4.20 24.14 19.01
N GLY A 152 -4.68 23.91 17.78
CA GLY A 152 -4.52 24.82 16.63
C GLY A 152 -5.80 25.47 16.10
#